data_AF-A0A0F9DAJ7-F1
#
_entry.id   AF-A0A0F9DAJ7-F1
#
_cell.length_a   1.000
_cell.length_b   1.000
_cell.length_c   1.000
_cell.angle_alpha   90.00
_cell.angle_beta   90.00
_cell.angle_gamma   90.00
#
_symmetry.space_group_name_H-M   'P 1'
#
loop_
_entity.id
_entity.type
_entity.pdbx_description
1 polymer ?
#
loop_
_entity_poly.entity_id
_entity_poly.type
_entity_poly.pdbx_seq_one_letter_code
_entity_poly.pdbx_strand_id
1 'polypeptide(L)'
;MASSTLEFFRILFNPEDVGAEGYISLFFLKRPDTRVAKQFPVILLSDAIESIASYLDEGYDCYYSPAPLVAPPATGRGKKVDFLGSRTLWVDWDPSPTMSKEAFLESIPSVTAVPIPSAVIDSGHGVHLYWFLDHLETNHELIEHRNLWLANQLGGDHCHSIDHLLRVPETVNFKERK
;
A
#
# COMPACT_ATOMS: atom_id res chain seq x y z
N MET A 1 9.43 12.36 -7.15
CA MET A 1 9.49 11.42 -6.01
C MET A 1 8.91 12.04 -4.74
N ALA A 2 9.58 12.96 -4.03
CA ALA A 2 9.08 13.42 -2.72
C ALA A 2 7.68 14.07 -2.73
N SER A 3 7.34 14.85 -3.78
CA SER A 3 6.06 15.57 -3.81
C SER A 3 4.85 14.69 -4.16
N SER A 4 5.01 13.63 -4.95
CA SER A 4 3.88 12.80 -5.42
C SER A 4 3.54 11.68 -4.44
N THR A 5 4.55 10.99 -3.88
CA THR A 5 4.33 9.96 -2.85
C THR A 5 3.76 10.57 -1.56
N LEU A 6 4.21 11.78 -1.18
CA LEU A 6 3.65 12.49 -0.03
C LEU A 6 2.16 12.79 -0.24
N GLU A 7 1.79 13.38 -1.38
CA GLU A 7 0.39 13.68 -1.69
C GLU A 7 -0.47 12.40 -1.76
N PHE A 8 0.07 11.32 -2.33
CA PHE A 8 -0.59 10.02 -2.30
C PHE A 8 -0.86 9.54 -0.87
N PHE A 9 0.13 9.56 0.03
CA PHE A 9 -0.07 9.17 1.43
C PHE A 9 -1.02 10.10 2.18
N ARG A 10 -1.03 11.41 1.88
CA ARG A 10 -2.00 12.33 2.48
C ARG A 10 -3.42 11.97 2.10
N ILE A 11 -3.68 11.60 0.85
CA ILE A 11 -4.99 11.15 0.40
C ILE A 11 -5.34 9.79 1.00
N LEU A 12 -4.41 8.84 0.92
CA LEU A 12 -4.61 7.46 1.38
C LEU A 12 -4.98 7.37 2.87
N PHE A 13 -4.25 8.11 3.70
CA PHE A 13 -4.43 8.09 5.15
C PHE A 13 -5.37 9.17 5.66
N ASN A 14 -5.58 10.27 4.94
CA ASN A 14 -6.30 11.45 5.40
C ASN A 14 -6.04 11.78 6.89
N PRO A 15 -4.87 12.36 7.25
CA PRO A 15 -4.43 12.50 8.64
C PRO A 15 -5.41 13.25 9.55
N GLU A 16 -6.27 14.12 9.01
CA GLU A 16 -7.31 14.82 9.76
C GLU A 16 -8.40 13.86 10.27
N ASP A 17 -8.71 12.80 9.51
CA ASP A 17 -9.75 11.81 9.83
C ASP A 17 -9.23 10.58 10.56
N VAL A 18 -7.97 10.17 10.30
CA VAL A 18 -7.33 9.06 11.03
C VAL A 18 -6.86 9.51 12.42
N GLY A 19 -6.95 10.81 12.72
CA GLY A 19 -6.55 11.38 14.00
C GLY A 19 -5.03 11.29 14.22
N ALA A 20 -4.55 11.98 15.25
CA ALA A 20 -3.13 11.99 15.62
C ALA A 20 -2.60 10.61 16.09
N GLU A 21 -3.47 9.60 16.18
CA GLU A 21 -3.18 8.28 16.75
C GLU A 21 -2.78 7.22 15.71
N GLY A 22 -3.04 7.43 14.41
CA GLY A 22 -2.65 6.47 13.38
C GLY A 22 -1.15 6.52 13.07
N TYR A 23 -0.55 5.36 12.77
CA TYR A 23 0.84 5.26 12.33
C TYR A 23 0.96 4.58 10.97
N ILE A 24 1.69 5.19 10.04
CA ILE A 24 2.15 4.49 8.83
C ILE A 24 3.26 3.51 9.22
N SER A 25 3.16 2.27 8.72
CA SER A 25 4.19 1.24 8.87
C SER A 25 4.98 1.11 7.58
N LEU A 26 6.28 1.40 7.63
CA LEU A 26 7.21 1.23 6.53
C LEU A 26 8.08 -0.01 6.75
N PHE A 27 8.35 -0.72 5.67
CA PHE A 27 9.16 -1.93 5.68
C PHE A 27 10.21 -1.87 4.55
N PHE A 28 11.47 -1.93 4.93
CA PHE A 28 12.62 -1.81 4.05
C PHE A 28 13.32 -3.16 3.94
N LEU A 29 13.65 -3.57 2.71
CA LEU A 29 14.31 -4.85 2.44
C LEU A 29 15.55 -4.63 1.56
N LYS A 30 16.70 -5.13 2.02
CA LYS A 30 17.94 -5.20 1.23
C LYS A 30 18.49 -6.62 1.26
N ARG A 31 18.70 -7.18 0.06
CA ARG A 31 19.25 -8.54 -0.10
C ARG A 31 20.69 -8.61 0.43
N PRO A 32 21.13 -9.76 0.99
CA PRO A 32 20.41 -11.02 1.07
C PRO A 32 19.27 -11.03 2.11
N ASP A 33 19.43 -10.42 3.30
CA ASP A 33 18.45 -10.61 4.38
C ASP A 33 18.27 -9.42 5.35
N THR A 34 18.71 -8.21 4.98
CA THR A 34 18.54 -7.04 5.86
C THR A 34 17.11 -6.51 5.78
N ARG A 35 16.43 -6.45 6.92
CA ARG A 35 15.04 -5.99 7.04
C ARG A 35 14.96 -4.94 8.13
N VAL A 36 14.33 -3.81 7.82
CA VAL A 36 14.08 -2.75 8.79
C VAL A 36 12.61 -2.38 8.72
N ALA A 37 11.95 -2.28 9.87
CA ALA A 37 10.62 -1.70 9.97
C ALA A 37 10.72 -0.36 10.70
N LYS A 38 9.99 0.64 10.22
CA LYS A 38 9.86 1.94 10.91
C LYS A 38 8.41 2.37 10.90
N GLN A 39 7.99 3.05 11.96
CA GLN A 39 6.66 3.59 12.09
C GLN A 39 6.74 5.10 12.32
N PHE A 40 5.83 5.82 11.69
CA PHE A 40 5.72 7.27 11.81
C PHE A 40 4.25 7.62 12.06
N PRO A 41 3.93 8.58 12.93
CA PRO A 41 2.57 9.11 13.01
C PRO A 41 2.12 9.58 11.62
N VAL A 42 0.86 9.32 11.25
CA VAL A 42 0.30 9.77 9.95
C VAL A 42 0.24 11.30 9.83
N ILE A 43 0.38 12.02 10.93
CA ILE A 43 0.53 13.48 10.94
C ILE A 43 1.95 13.95 10.57
N LEU A 44 2.93 13.04 10.60
CA LEU A 44 4.35 13.28 10.28
C LEU A 44 4.78 12.53 9.01
N LEU A 45 3.95 12.56 7.95
CA LEU A 45 4.27 11.87 6.69
C LEU A 45 5.57 12.38 6.04
N SER A 46 5.95 13.63 6.25
CA SER A 46 7.23 14.17 5.75
C SER A 46 8.43 13.36 6.26
N ASP A 47 8.45 13.03 7.56
CA ASP A 47 9.52 12.21 8.17
C ASP A 47 9.54 10.79 7.58
N ALA A 48 8.36 10.23 7.30
CA ALA A 48 8.23 8.93 6.64
C ALA A 48 8.84 8.96 5.22
N ILE A 49 8.58 10.03 4.46
CA ILE A 49 9.11 10.24 3.10
C ILE A 49 10.64 10.44 3.13
N GLU A 50 11.17 11.20 4.09
CA GLU A 50 12.61 11.34 4.28
C GLU A 50 13.27 9.99 4.58
N SER A 51 12.65 9.18 5.43
CA SER A 51 13.14 7.83 5.70
C SER A 51 13.11 6.96 4.44
N ILE A 52 12.06 7.02 3.62
CA ILE A 52 11.99 6.30 2.35
C ILE A 52 13.15 6.70 1.44
N ALA A 53 13.39 8.00 1.26
CA ALA A 53 14.47 8.50 0.42
C ALA A 53 15.84 7.97 0.88
N SER A 54 16.13 8.04 2.19
CA SER A 54 17.38 7.53 2.76
C SER A 54 17.58 6.03 2.49
N TYR A 55 16.56 5.19 2.69
CA TYR A 55 16.69 3.75 2.45
C TYR A 55 16.79 3.41 0.97
N LEU A 56 16.12 4.16 0.08
CA LEU A 56 16.26 3.99 -1.37
C LEU A 56 17.69 4.29 -1.83
N ASP A 57 18.30 5.37 -1.33
CA ASP A 57 19.69 5.73 -1.65
C ASP A 57 20.69 4.67 -1.20
N GLU A 58 20.37 3.95 -0.12
CA GLU A 58 21.13 2.80 0.36
C GLU A 58 20.83 1.49 -0.40
N GLY A 59 19.91 1.51 -1.38
CA GLY A 59 19.57 0.35 -2.21
C GLY A 59 18.60 -0.63 -1.56
N TYR A 60 17.67 -0.15 -0.71
CA TYR A 60 16.58 -0.97 -0.17
C TYR A 60 15.34 -0.85 -1.05
N ASP A 61 14.64 -1.97 -1.22
CA ASP A 61 13.23 -1.96 -1.63
C ASP A 61 12.38 -1.39 -0.49
N CYS A 62 11.47 -0.48 -0.81
CA CYS A 62 10.62 0.20 0.17
C CYS A 62 9.16 -0.25 0.03
N TYR A 63 8.57 -0.66 1.16
CA TYR A 63 7.19 -1.09 1.25
C TYR A 63 6.46 -0.35 2.38
N TYR A 64 5.15 -0.36 2.32
CA TYR A 64 4.29 0.22 3.34
C TYR A 64 3.00 -0.59 3.50
N SER A 65 2.35 -0.48 4.66
CA SER A 65 0.98 -1.01 4.84
C SER A 65 -0.07 0.05 4.48
N PRO A 66 -1.09 -0.28 3.65
CA PRO A 66 -2.16 0.66 3.32
C PRO A 66 -3.06 1.03 4.51
N ALA A 67 -3.14 0.13 5.50
CA ALA A 67 -3.84 0.35 6.76
C ALA A 67 -2.90 0.96 7.81
N PRO A 68 -3.32 2.01 8.54
CA PRO A 68 -2.55 2.54 9.66
C PRO A 68 -2.59 1.60 10.88
N LEU A 69 -1.50 1.61 11.64
CA LEU A 69 -1.41 0.98 12.96
C LEU A 69 -2.01 1.89 14.04
N VAL A 70 -2.50 1.29 15.12
CA VAL A 70 -2.94 2.01 16.33
C VAL A 70 -1.74 2.61 17.09
N ALA A 71 -0.62 1.89 17.09
CA ALA A 71 0.63 2.32 17.73
C ALA A 71 1.82 1.60 17.09
N PRO A 72 3.06 2.11 17.25
CA PRO A 72 4.25 1.38 16.84
C PRO A 72 4.36 0.05 17.60
N PRO A 73 4.53 -1.09 16.90
CA PRO A 73 4.72 -2.39 17.53
C PRO A 73 6.08 -2.44 18.22
N ALA A 74 6.23 -3.31 19.23
CA ALA A 74 7.52 -3.52 19.89
C ALA A 74 8.63 -3.95 18.92
N THR A 75 8.28 -4.71 17.89
CA THR A 75 9.21 -5.17 16.85
C THR A 75 8.50 -5.36 15.51
N GLY A 76 9.19 -5.07 14.41
CA GLY A 76 8.73 -5.41 13.07
C GLY A 76 7.58 -4.54 12.56
N ARG A 77 6.72 -5.12 11.72
CA ARG A 77 5.67 -4.41 10.98
C ARG A 77 4.28 -4.40 11.64
N GLY A 78 4.13 -5.09 12.77
CA GLY A 78 2.85 -5.34 13.43
C GLY A 78 2.16 -6.62 12.94
N LYS A 79 1.15 -7.06 13.67
CA LYS A 79 0.21 -8.13 13.35
C LYS A 79 -1.15 -7.51 13.04
N LYS A 80 -2.07 -8.30 12.47
CA LYS A 80 -3.43 -7.84 12.14
C LYS A 80 -4.16 -7.11 13.28
N VAL A 81 -3.94 -7.52 14.53
CA VAL A 81 -4.57 -6.90 15.71
C VAL A 81 -4.02 -5.51 16.06
N ASP A 82 -2.86 -5.15 15.52
CA ASP A 82 -2.21 -3.86 15.79
C ASP A 82 -2.69 -2.76 14.82
N PHE A 83 -3.48 -3.11 13.81
CA PHE A 83 -4.05 -2.18 12.84
C PHE A 83 -5.33 -1.53 13.36
N LEU A 84 -5.50 -0.25 13.02
CA LEU A 84 -6.66 0.54 13.43
C LEU A 84 -7.90 0.21 12.57
N GLY A 85 -7.67 -0.11 11.31
CA GLY A 85 -8.69 -0.18 10.27
C GLY A 85 -8.12 0.35 8.95
N SER A 86 -8.99 0.68 8.00
CA SER A 86 -8.57 1.32 6.75
C SER A 86 -9.64 2.26 6.20
N ARG A 87 -9.19 3.38 5.63
CA ARG A 87 -10.00 4.26 4.77
C ARG A 87 -9.87 3.92 3.29
N THR A 88 -9.12 2.87 2.99
CA THR A 88 -8.81 2.51 1.61
C THR A 88 -8.95 1.00 1.44
N LEU A 89 -9.61 0.59 0.36
CA LEU A 89 -9.52 -0.77 -0.16
C LEU A 89 -8.47 -0.81 -1.26
N TRP A 90 -7.83 -1.96 -1.45
CA TRP A 90 -6.75 -2.07 -2.41
C TRP A 90 -6.75 -3.42 -3.14
N VAL A 91 -6.16 -3.40 -4.33
CA VAL A 91 -5.78 -4.58 -5.09
C VAL A 91 -4.35 -4.38 -5.57
N ASP A 92 -3.53 -5.42 -5.42
CA ASP A 92 -2.23 -5.54 -6.08
C ASP A 92 -2.40 -6.47 -7.28
N TRP A 93 -1.82 -6.11 -8.41
CA TRP A 93 -1.96 -6.87 -9.64
C TRP A 93 -0.66 -6.88 -10.40
N ASP A 94 -0.12 -8.06 -10.66
CA ASP A 94 1.06 -8.25 -11.49
C ASP A 94 0.72 -8.77 -12.91
N PRO A 95 1.49 -8.34 -13.94
CA PRO A 95 1.30 -8.83 -15.29
C PRO A 95 1.57 -10.33 -15.42
N SER A 96 0.87 -10.96 -16.36
CA SER A 96 1.03 -12.38 -16.68
C SER A 96 1.40 -12.56 -18.15
N PRO A 97 1.87 -13.76 -18.58
CA PRO A 97 2.18 -14.01 -19.99
C PRO A 97 1.00 -13.77 -20.95
N THR A 98 -0.23 -13.78 -20.45
CA THR A 98 -1.47 -13.59 -21.23
C THR A 98 -2.11 -12.22 -21.03
N MET A 99 -1.60 -11.40 -20.11
CA MET A 99 -2.15 -10.07 -19.83
C MET A 99 -1.05 -9.10 -19.43
N SER A 100 -0.81 -8.08 -20.28
CA SER A 100 0.10 -6.98 -19.95
C SER A 100 -0.59 -5.96 -19.04
N LYS A 101 0.22 -5.11 -18.40
CA LYS A 101 -0.25 -3.99 -17.59
C LYS A 101 -1.15 -3.05 -18.39
N GLU A 102 -0.76 -2.70 -19.62
CA GLU A 102 -1.50 -1.80 -20.50
C GLU A 102 -2.88 -2.40 -20.86
N ALA A 103 -2.89 -3.67 -21.28
CA ALA A 103 -4.12 -4.38 -21.60
C ALA A 103 -5.05 -4.52 -20.38
N PHE A 104 -4.49 -4.77 -19.20
CA PHE A 104 -5.26 -4.81 -17.96
C PHE A 104 -5.90 -3.45 -17.66
N LEU A 105 -5.13 -2.35 -17.73
CA LEU A 105 -5.62 -1.00 -17.49
C LEU A 105 -6.74 -0.59 -18.46
N GLU A 106 -6.60 -0.96 -19.74
CA GLU A 106 -7.65 -0.75 -20.76
C GLU A 106 -8.92 -1.58 -20.48
N SER A 107 -8.80 -2.71 -19.78
CA SER A 107 -9.93 -3.57 -19.44
C SER A 107 -10.75 -3.08 -18.25
N ILE A 108 -10.15 -2.33 -17.31
CA ILE A 108 -10.79 -1.88 -16.05
C ILE A 108 -12.17 -1.22 -16.28
N PRO A 109 -12.35 -0.27 -17.22
CA PRO A 109 -13.64 0.37 -17.45
C PRO A 109 -14.76 -0.60 -17.90
N SER A 110 -14.38 -1.76 -18.44
CA SER A 110 -15.32 -2.79 -18.91
C SER A 110 -15.75 -3.76 -17.80
N VAL A 111 -15.09 -3.74 -16.63
CA VAL A 111 -15.44 -4.60 -15.49
C VAL A 111 -16.58 -3.95 -14.71
N THR A 112 -17.82 -4.25 -15.10
CA THR A 112 -19.03 -3.63 -14.51
C THR A 112 -19.33 -4.10 -13.08
N ALA A 113 -18.72 -5.20 -12.65
CA ALA A 113 -18.94 -5.77 -11.32
C ALA A 113 -18.31 -4.93 -10.22
N VAL A 114 -17.28 -4.11 -10.51
CA VAL A 114 -16.56 -3.31 -9.51
C VAL A 114 -16.70 -1.81 -9.80
N PRO A 115 -16.68 -0.95 -8.76
CA PRO A 115 -16.59 0.49 -8.96
C PRO A 115 -15.24 0.87 -9.58
N ILE A 116 -15.19 2.00 -10.28
CA ILE A 116 -13.94 2.56 -10.81
C ILE A 116 -12.99 2.87 -9.62
N PRO A 117 -11.71 2.47 -9.68
CA PRO A 117 -10.73 2.82 -8.65
C PRO A 117 -10.60 4.34 -8.49
N SER A 118 -10.45 4.81 -7.26
CA SER A 118 -10.15 6.21 -6.94
C SER A 118 -8.73 6.59 -7.36
N ALA A 119 -7.80 5.64 -7.33
CA ALA A 119 -6.44 5.82 -7.82
C ALA A 119 -5.90 4.52 -8.42
N VAL A 120 -5.05 4.67 -9.44
CA VAL A 120 -4.27 3.58 -10.03
C VAL A 120 -2.82 4.01 -10.04
N ILE A 121 -1.96 3.17 -9.46
CA ILE A 121 -0.54 3.48 -9.24
C ILE A 121 0.32 2.40 -9.87
N ASP A 122 1.24 2.78 -10.75
CA ASP A 122 2.28 1.88 -11.23
C ASP A 122 3.23 1.53 -10.08
N SER A 123 3.27 0.26 -9.68
CA SER A 123 4.15 -0.21 -8.61
C SER A 123 5.56 -0.53 -9.13
N GLY A 124 5.80 -0.36 -10.44
CA GLY A 124 7.03 -0.72 -11.15
C GLY A 124 6.89 -2.07 -11.85
N HIS A 125 6.55 -3.13 -11.11
CA HIS A 125 6.32 -4.45 -11.70
C HIS A 125 4.86 -4.59 -12.19
N GLY A 126 3.94 -4.38 -11.26
CA GLY A 126 2.51 -4.42 -11.47
C GLY A 126 1.84 -3.07 -11.30
N VAL A 127 0.56 -3.10 -10.95
CA VAL A 127 -0.24 -1.93 -10.62
C VAL A 127 -0.99 -2.14 -9.31
N HIS A 128 -1.02 -1.09 -8.50
CA HIS A 128 -1.92 -1.03 -7.36
C HIS A 128 -3.18 -0.26 -7.74
N LEU A 129 -4.34 -0.78 -7.35
CA LEU A 129 -5.62 -0.10 -7.46
C LEU A 129 -6.12 0.24 -6.06
N TYR A 130 -6.67 1.45 -5.89
CA TYR A 130 -7.17 1.92 -4.59
C TYR A 130 -8.60 2.47 -4.72
N TRP A 131 -9.43 2.18 -3.72
CA TRP A 131 -10.76 2.78 -3.55
C TRP A 131 -10.81 3.47 -2.19
N PHE A 132 -10.92 4.80 -2.20
CA PHE A 132 -11.00 5.60 -0.99
C PHE A 132 -12.41 5.58 -0.42
N LEU A 133 -12.52 5.37 0.88
CA LEU A 133 -13.75 5.34 1.65
C LEU A 133 -13.96 6.68 2.35
N ASP A 134 -15.22 7.12 2.46
CA ASP A 134 -15.57 8.36 3.13
C ASP A 134 -15.37 8.29 4.67
N HIS A 135 -15.25 7.08 5.22
CA HIS A 135 -15.06 6.83 6.65
C HIS A 135 -13.96 5.79 6.89
N LEU A 136 -13.44 5.78 8.12
CA LEU A 136 -12.57 4.71 8.59
C LEU A 136 -13.41 3.46 8.87
N GLU A 137 -13.13 2.38 8.16
CA GLU A 137 -13.67 1.06 8.46
C GLU A 137 -12.74 0.39 9.48
N THR A 138 -13.26 -0.03 10.64
CA THR A 138 -12.47 -0.69 11.69
C THR A 138 -12.72 -2.20 11.74
N ASN A 139 -13.68 -2.71 10.97
CA ASN A 139 -13.90 -4.14 10.84
C ASN A 139 -12.88 -4.75 9.86
N HIS A 140 -11.82 -5.35 10.41
CA HIS A 140 -10.76 -5.97 9.62
C HIS A 140 -11.27 -7.05 8.68
N GLU A 141 -12.18 -7.93 9.14
CA GLU A 141 -12.73 -9.00 8.29
C GLU A 141 -13.50 -8.42 7.10
N LEU A 142 -14.25 -7.34 7.31
CA LEU A 142 -14.98 -6.67 6.24
C LEU A 142 -14.03 -6.03 5.21
N ILE A 143 -12.93 -5.43 5.66
CA ILE A 143 -11.88 -4.89 4.77
C ILE A 143 -11.26 -6.02 3.95
N GLU A 144 -10.82 -7.09 4.62
CA GLU A 144 -10.15 -8.22 3.95
C GLU A 144 -11.08 -8.92 2.96
N HIS A 145 -12.36 -9.10 3.30
CA HIS A 145 -13.36 -9.65 2.38
C HIS A 145 -13.62 -8.75 1.18
N ARG A 146 -13.69 -7.43 1.38
CA ARG A 146 -13.87 -6.48 0.27
C ARG A 146 -12.65 -6.46 -0.65
N ASN A 147 -11.43 -6.44 -0.10
CA ASN A 147 -10.19 -6.54 -0.88
C ASN A 147 -10.13 -7.86 -1.65
N LEU A 148 -10.47 -8.98 -1.01
CA LEU A 148 -10.52 -10.29 -1.67
C LEU A 148 -11.53 -10.31 -2.81
N TRP A 149 -12.72 -9.77 -2.58
CA TRP A 149 -13.76 -9.71 -3.60
C TRP A 149 -13.29 -8.86 -4.79
N LEU A 150 -12.70 -7.69 -4.55
CA LEU A 150 -12.13 -6.83 -5.60
C LEU A 150 -11.03 -7.57 -6.38
N ALA A 151 -10.08 -8.22 -5.68
CA ALA A 151 -9.02 -9.00 -6.30
C ALA A 151 -9.58 -10.13 -7.16
N ASN A 152 -10.60 -10.85 -6.69
CA ASN A 152 -11.24 -11.93 -7.46
C ASN A 152 -11.95 -11.41 -8.73
N GLN A 153 -12.55 -10.22 -8.69
CA GLN A 153 -13.18 -9.63 -9.88
C GLN A 153 -12.15 -9.14 -10.91
N LEU A 154 -10.97 -8.72 -10.44
CA LEU A 154 -9.93 -8.10 -11.26
C LEU A 154 -8.77 -9.06 -11.61
N GLY A 155 -8.78 -10.28 -11.10
CA GLY A 155 -7.65 -11.21 -11.23
C GLY A 155 -6.39 -10.73 -10.51
N GLY A 156 -6.55 -10.00 -9.40
CA GLY A 156 -5.46 -9.50 -8.57
C GLY A 156 -4.80 -10.58 -7.70
N ASP A 157 -3.64 -10.24 -7.16
CA ASP A 157 -2.85 -11.10 -6.29
C ASP A 157 -3.49 -11.31 -4.92
N HIS A 158 -2.96 -12.29 -4.17
CA HIS A 158 -3.40 -12.63 -2.81
C HIS A 158 -2.93 -11.60 -1.76
N CYS A 159 -3.17 -10.32 -2.02
CA CYS A 159 -2.70 -9.15 -1.26
C CYS A 159 -3.82 -8.50 -0.43
N HIS A 160 -4.81 -9.28 0.00
CA HIS A 160 -6.07 -8.79 0.60
C HIS A 160 -6.02 -8.44 2.11
N SER A 161 -5.01 -8.90 2.86
CA SER A 161 -5.06 -8.89 4.33
C SER A 161 -4.76 -7.51 4.91
N ILE A 162 -5.35 -7.13 6.05
CA ILE A 162 -5.18 -5.79 6.64
C ILE A 162 -3.71 -5.45 6.92
N ASP A 163 -2.91 -6.48 7.21
CA ASP A 163 -1.48 -6.38 7.47
C ASP A 163 -0.63 -6.47 6.20
N HIS A 164 -1.18 -6.44 4.99
CA HIS A 164 -0.39 -6.61 3.77
C HIS A 164 0.58 -5.44 3.54
N LEU A 165 1.66 -5.70 2.78
CA LEU A 165 2.65 -4.71 2.40
C LEU A 165 2.57 -4.47 0.89
N LEU A 166 2.41 -3.22 0.49
CA LEU A 166 2.51 -2.80 -0.90
C LEU A 166 3.81 -2.04 -1.12
N ARG A 167 4.31 -2.04 -2.36
CA ARG A 167 5.51 -1.26 -2.69
C ARG A 167 5.21 0.23 -2.58
N VAL A 168 6.13 1.01 -2.04
CA VAL A 168 5.98 2.46 -2.04
C VAL A 168 5.94 2.95 -3.50
N PRO A 169 4.96 3.79 -3.89
CA PRO A 169 4.87 4.33 -5.24
C PRO A 169 6.15 5.03 -5.69
N GLU A 170 6.44 4.98 -7.00
CA GLU A 170 7.61 5.61 -7.63
C GLU A 170 8.98 5.15 -7.12
N THR A 171 9.06 4.02 -6.41
CA THR A 171 10.34 3.48 -5.93
C THR A 171 10.93 2.46 -6.89
N VAL A 172 12.27 2.39 -6.93
CA VAL A 172 12.99 1.42 -7.75
C VAL A 172 12.81 0.02 -7.17
N ASN A 173 12.42 -0.95 -8.01
CA ASN A 173 12.43 -2.36 -7.67
C ASN A 173 13.85 -2.94 -7.83
N PHE A 174 14.61 -3.01 -6.74
CA PHE A 174 15.97 -3.56 -6.75
C PHE A 174 15.98 -5.09 -6.90
N LYS A 175 14.85 -5.78 -6.68
CA LYS A 175 14.75 -7.23 -6.93
C LYS A 175 14.89 -7.60 -8.40
N GLU A 176 14.49 -6.71 -9.30
CA GLU A 176 14.53 -6.93 -10.75
C GLU A 176 15.85 -6.53 -11.39
N ARG A 177 16.68 -5.76 -10.69
CA ARG A 177 18.07 -5.50 -11.10
C ARG A 177 18.91 -6.74 -10.76
N LYS A 178 18.75 -7.79 -11.56
CA LYS A 178 19.65 -8.95 -11.60
C LYS A 178 20.41 -8.99 -12.91
#